data_AF-A0A381NJN0-F1
#
_entry.id   AF-A0A381NJN0-F1
#
_cell.length_a   1.000
_cell.length_b   1.000
_cell.length_c   1.000
_cell.angle_alpha   90.00
_cell.angle_beta   90.00
_cell.angle_gamma   90.00
#
_symmetry.space_group_name_H-M   'P 1'
#
loop_
_entity.id
_entity.type
_entity.pdbx_description
1 polymer ?
#
loop_
_entity_poly.entity_id
_entity_poly.type
_entity_poly.pdbx_seq_one_letter_code
_entity_poly.pdbx_strand_id
1 'polypeptide(L)'
;LDTDEACMVVPAHIWTPWYGMLGSKSGFDALEECFGDMTPHIPATETGLSSDPEMNWGMPGLAGKTIVSFSDAHSLPNMGRELTVFQGDAGYRDLAAGLRDNLVERTLEFFPEKGKYHLSGHRKCGISQTPGETGEMGIRCPECGRPLTLGVLHRVQELSRDEGQSDGEERRPFTKLVPLIELLAHTMSKGRAAKSVGLAYHRICTELGGEVRVLTQAGYGDLERVGGETLAIAVTKVRDGQV
;
A
#
# COMPACT_ATOMS: atom_id res chain seq x y z
N LEU A 1 4.23 -20.50 -20.45
CA LEU A 1 4.23 -21.22 -19.14
C LEU A 1 5.11 -22.47 -19.24
N ASP A 2 6.19 -22.39 -20.03
CA ASP A 2 6.81 -23.58 -20.59
C ASP A 2 7.86 -24.19 -19.64
N THR A 3 8.10 -23.52 -18.51
CA THR A 3 8.98 -23.98 -17.43
C THR A 3 8.22 -24.83 -16.42
N ASP A 4 7.18 -24.28 -15.77
CA ASP A 4 6.35 -24.96 -14.77
C ASP A 4 5.03 -24.18 -14.54
N GLU A 5 3.89 -24.86 -14.54
CA GLU A 5 2.56 -24.28 -14.28
C GLU A 5 2.37 -23.80 -12.84
N ALA A 6 3.23 -24.28 -11.93
CA ALA A 6 3.26 -23.82 -10.56
C ALA A 6 3.70 -22.35 -10.47
N CYS A 7 4.59 -21.89 -11.37
CA CYS A 7 5.16 -20.54 -11.33
C CYS A 7 4.07 -19.45 -11.38
N MET A 8 4.11 -18.56 -10.38
CA MET A 8 3.20 -17.42 -10.29
C MET A 8 3.87 -16.14 -10.77
N VAL A 9 3.14 -15.35 -11.54
CA VAL A 9 3.54 -14.01 -11.95
C VAL A 9 2.53 -13.02 -11.37
N VAL A 10 3.04 -12.07 -10.59
CA VAL A 10 2.27 -10.98 -9.99
C VAL A 10 2.97 -9.68 -10.35
N PRO A 11 2.34 -8.74 -11.07
CA PRO A 11 2.91 -7.42 -11.30
C PRO A 11 3.05 -6.72 -9.95
N ALA A 12 4.29 -6.39 -9.61
CA ALA A 12 4.65 -5.73 -8.35
C ALA A 12 4.25 -4.24 -8.37
N HIS A 13 3.86 -3.72 -7.20
CA HIS A 13 3.67 -2.30 -6.91
C HIS A 13 3.16 -1.45 -8.10
N ILE A 14 1.99 -1.83 -8.64
CA ILE A 14 1.56 -1.49 -10.00
C ILE A 14 1.36 0.00 -10.27
N TRP A 15 1.22 0.80 -9.22
CA TRP A 15 0.92 2.24 -9.32
C TRP A 15 2.11 3.17 -9.16
N THR A 16 3.28 2.64 -8.77
CA THR A 16 4.48 3.48 -8.61
C THR A 16 4.76 4.23 -9.93
N PRO A 17 4.91 5.59 -9.92
CA PRO A 17 4.87 6.35 -11.17
C PRO A 17 5.94 5.95 -12.19
N TRP A 18 7.09 5.47 -11.70
CA TRP A 18 8.12 4.80 -12.49
C TRP A 18 8.13 3.33 -12.09
N TYR A 19 8.25 2.43 -13.06
CA TYR A 19 8.36 0.97 -12.89
C TYR A 19 7.11 0.24 -12.38
N GLY A 20 6.08 0.93 -11.90
CA GLY A 20 4.76 0.36 -11.71
C GLY A 20 4.04 0.28 -13.04
N MET A 21 3.50 -0.89 -13.39
CA MET A 21 2.86 -1.13 -14.69
C MET A 21 1.84 -0.06 -15.10
N LEU A 22 0.93 0.33 -14.20
CA LEU A 22 -0.10 1.36 -14.42
C LEU A 22 0.36 2.77 -14.03
N GLY A 23 1.64 2.93 -13.68
CA GLY A 23 2.23 4.22 -13.32
C GLY A 23 2.18 5.22 -14.48
N SER A 24 2.06 6.51 -14.14
CA SER A 24 1.92 7.61 -15.11
C SER A 24 3.13 7.83 -16.05
N LYS A 25 4.22 7.07 -15.87
CA LYS A 25 5.41 7.06 -16.75
C LYS A 25 5.72 5.69 -17.35
N SER A 26 4.85 4.70 -17.18
CA SER A 26 5.11 3.33 -17.63
C SER A 26 4.49 3.00 -18.99
N GLY A 27 3.42 3.71 -19.38
CA GLY A 27 2.87 3.65 -20.74
C GLY A 27 1.84 2.56 -20.99
N PHE A 28 1.35 1.89 -19.94
CA PHE A 28 0.25 0.92 -20.02
C PHE A 28 -0.97 1.41 -19.22
N ASP A 29 -2.15 1.25 -19.80
CA ASP A 29 -3.46 1.57 -19.21
C ASP A 29 -4.18 0.30 -18.72
N ALA A 30 -3.77 -0.89 -19.18
CA ALA A 30 -4.37 -2.18 -18.80
C ALA A 30 -3.34 -3.33 -18.74
N LEU A 31 -3.71 -4.46 -18.11
CA LEU A 31 -2.85 -5.65 -18.02
C LEU A 31 -2.61 -6.26 -19.41
N GLU A 32 -3.62 -6.26 -20.27
CA GLU A 32 -3.61 -6.77 -21.64
C GLU A 32 -2.55 -6.09 -22.49
N GLU A 33 -2.31 -4.79 -22.28
CA GLU A 33 -1.27 -4.05 -23.01
C GLU A 33 0.15 -4.46 -22.58
N CYS A 34 0.30 -4.89 -21.32
CA CYS A 34 1.58 -5.29 -20.76
C CYS A 34 1.89 -6.78 -20.98
N PHE A 35 0.89 -7.65 -20.79
CA PHE A 35 1.06 -9.09 -20.76
C PHE A 35 0.46 -9.82 -21.98
N GLY A 36 -0.36 -9.16 -22.80
CA GLY A 36 -0.92 -9.75 -24.01
C GLY A 36 -1.67 -11.07 -23.76
N ASP A 37 -1.24 -12.13 -24.45
CA ASP A 37 -1.78 -13.48 -24.32
C ASP A 37 -1.50 -14.14 -22.95
N MET A 38 -0.57 -13.58 -22.16
CA MET A 38 -0.28 -14.05 -20.81
C MET A 38 -1.21 -13.48 -19.73
N THR A 39 -2.04 -12.47 -20.04
CA THR A 39 -2.94 -11.84 -19.05
C THR A 39 -3.87 -12.80 -18.30
N PRO A 40 -4.45 -13.85 -18.93
CA PRO A 40 -5.24 -14.86 -18.20
C PRO A 40 -4.45 -15.62 -17.13
N HIS A 41 -3.12 -15.61 -17.21
CA HIS A 41 -2.21 -16.28 -16.28
C HIS A 41 -1.65 -15.36 -15.19
N ILE A 42 -2.13 -14.11 -15.12
CA ILE A 42 -1.81 -13.17 -14.03
C ILE A 42 -2.98 -13.23 -13.03
N PRO A 43 -2.89 -13.98 -11.92
CA PRO A 43 -4.02 -14.19 -11.02
C PRO A 43 -4.23 -13.05 -10.02
N ALA A 44 -3.18 -12.29 -9.74
CA ALA A 44 -3.15 -11.30 -8.69
C ALA A 44 -2.36 -10.06 -9.12
N THR A 45 -2.56 -8.95 -8.43
CA THR A 45 -1.78 -7.71 -8.59
C THR A 45 -1.39 -7.13 -7.25
N GLU A 46 -0.17 -6.61 -7.15
CA GLU A 46 0.32 -6.00 -5.91
C GLU A 46 0.05 -4.48 -5.89
N THR A 47 -0.62 -4.00 -4.84
CA THR A 47 -0.92 -2.57 -4.63
C THR A 47 0.38 -1.75 -4.52
N GLY A 48 1.27 -2.21 -3.65
CA GLY A 48 2.46 -1.51 -3.17
C GLY A 48 2.13 -0.21 -2.42
N LEU A 49 3.17 0.40 -1.84
CA LEU A 49 3.10 1.57 -0.93
C LEU A 49 2.41 2.83 -1.46
N SER A 50 2.02 2.85 -2.72
CA SER A 50 1.47 4.02 -3.42
C SER A 50 -0.05 3.95 -3.59
N SER A 51 -0.67 2.81 -3.28
CA SER A 51 -2.13 2.62 -3.38
C SER A 51 -2.61 1.71 -2.27
N ASP A 52 -3.92 1.67 -2.05
CA ASP A 52 -4.59 0.71 -1.18
C ASP A 52 -5.67 -0.05 -1.97
N PRO A 53 -6.33 -1.07 -1.39
CA PRO A 53 -7.37 -1.83 -2.10
C PRO A 53 -8.53 -0.96 -2.60
N GLU A 54 -8.91 0.09 -1.87
CA GLU A 54 -9.98 1.02 -2.29
C GLU A 54 -9.67 1.73 -3.60
N MET A 55 -8.41 2.15 -3.77
CA MET A 55 -7.93 2.75 -5.02
C MET A 55 -7.95 1.75 -6.20
N ASN A 56 -8.05 0.45 -5.94
CA ASN A 56 -7.98 -0.60 -6.96
C ASN A 56 -9.36 -1.22 -7.29
N TRP A 57 -10.31 -1.28 -6.35
CA TRP A 57 -11.62 -1.91 -6.57
C TRP A 57 -12.45 -1.28 -7.69
N GLY A 58 -12.20 0.00 -8.00
CA GLY A 58 -12.88 0.72 -9.07
C GLY A 58 -12.22 0.58 -10.45
N MET A 59 -11.19 -0.25 -10.60
CA MET A 59 -10.39 -0.32 -11.82
C MET A 59 -10.83 -1.52 -12.69
N PRO A 60 -11.48 -1.29 -13.85
CA PRO A 60 -11.98 -2.39 -14.70
C PRO A 60 -10.87 -3.35 -15.15
N GLY A 61 -9.67 -2.83 -15.44
CA GLY A 61 -8.52 -3.64 -15.84
C GLY A 61 -7.98 -4.57 -14.73
N LEU A 62 -8.43 -4.40 -13.49
CA LEU A 62 -8.08 -5.27 -12.36
C LEU A 62 -9.21 -6.22 -11.96
N ALA A 63 -10.34 -6.20 -12.69
CA ALA A 63 -11.48 -7.03 -12.37
C ALA A 63 -11.10 -8.53 -12.35
N GLY A 64 -11.55 -9.23 -11.33
CA GLY A 64 -11.27 -10.64 -11.08
C GLY A 64 -9.84 -10.97 -10.65
N LYS A 65 -8.97 -9.96 -10.42
CA LYS A 65 -7.61 -10.18 -9.91
C LYS A 65 -7.61 -10.15 -8.38
N THR A 66 -6.85 -11.06 -7.77
CA THR A 66 -6.60 -11.01 -6.33
C THR A 66 -5.72 -9.81 -6.00
N ILE A 67 -6.18 -8.94 -5.10
CA ILE A 67 -5.39 -7.82 -4.60
C ILE A 67 -4.50 -8.31 -3.46
N VAL A 68 -3.19 -8.06 -3.59
CA VAL A 68 -2.20 -8.39 -2.56
C VAL A 68 -1.34 -7.18 -2.22
N SER A 69 -0.75 -7.23 -1.03
CA SER A 69 0.09 -6.17 -0.48
C SER A 69 1.34 -6.77 0.15
N PHE A 70 2.51 -6.32 -0.30
CA PHE A 70 3.82 -6.83 0.11
C PHE A 70 4.79 -5.68 0.35
N SER A 71 5.69 -5.87 1.32
CA SER A 71 6.56 -4.79 1.80
C SER A 71 7.60 -4.25 0.82
N ASP A 72 7.99 -4.98 -0.23
CA ASP A 72 9.17 -4.65 -1.05
C ASP A 72 10.40 -4.26 -0.19
N ALA A 73 10.71 -5.10 0.80
CA ALA A 73 11.65 -4.75 1.86
C ALA A 73 13.11 -4.85 1.40
N HIS A 74 13.77 -3.69 1.32
CA HIS A 74 15.20 -3.56 1.05
C HIS A 74 16.07 -3.43 2.32
N SER A 75 15.44 -3.51 3.48
CA SER A 75 16.12 -3.56 4.78
C SER A 75 15.22 -4.20 5.82
N LEU A 76 15.81 -4.82 6.84
CA LEU A 76 15.06 -5.47 7.92
C LEU A 76 14.01 -4.55 8.58
N PRO A 77 14.29 -3.25 8.85
CA PRO A 77 13.30 -2.36 9.43
C PRO A 77 12.10 -2.02 8.53
N ASN A 78 12.14 -2.38 7.24
CA ASN A 78 11.02 -2.18 6.31
C ASN A 78 10.26 -3.48 6.03
N MET A 79 10.72 -4.63 6.56
CA MET A 79 10.05 -5.91 6.42
C MET A 79 8.67 -5.86 7.09
N GLY A 80 7.64 -6.28 6.36
CA GLY A 80 6.28 -6.36 6.90
C GLY A 80 5.59 -5.02 7.14
N ARG A 81 6.08 -3.92 6.52
CA ARG A 81 5.33 -2.65 6.48
C ARG A 81 4.03 -2.74 5.68
N GLU A 82 3.93 -3.75 4.84
CA GLU A 82 2.75 -4.19 4.09
C GLU A 82 2.72 -5.71 4.08
N LEU A 83 1.53 -6.30 4.28
CA LEU A 83 1.34 -7.74 4.47
C LEU A 83 0.01 -8.20 3.88
N THR A 84 -0.01 -9.44 3.39
CA THR A 84 -1.24 -10.14 3.00
C THR A 84 -1.46 -11.34 3.91
N VAL A 85 -2.67 -11.47 4.45
CA VAL A 85 -3.08 -12.64 5.24
C VAL A 85 -3.89 -13.55 4.31
N PHE A 86 -3.36 -14.75 4.04
CA PHE A 86 -4.03 -15.78 3.25
C PHE A 86 -4.70 -16.81 4.15
N GLN A 87 -5.77 -17.43 3.65
CA GLN A 87 -6.36 -18.62 4.24
C GLN A 87 -5.47 -19.85 3.97
N GLY A 88 -5.49 -20.82 4.88
CA GLY A 88 -4.77 -22.10 4.72
C GLY A 88 -3.45 -22.18 5.49
N ASP A 89 -2.64 -23.19 5.17
CA ASP A 89 -1.39 -23.46 5.87
C ASP A 89 -0.22 -22.70 5.24
N ALA A 90 0.82 -22.45 6.04
CA ALA A 90 2.06 -21.84 5.56
C ALA A 90 2.79 -22.78 4.59
N GLY A 91 2.58 -22.57 3.29
CA GLY A 91 3.21 -23.35 2.24
C GLY A 91 2.90 -22.81 0.85
N TYR A 92 3.73 -23.18 -0.12
CA TYR A 92 3.59 -22.68 -1.49
C TYR A 92 2.25 -23.03 -2.13
N ARG A 93 1.73 -24.24 -1.87
CA ARG A 93 0.45 -24.70 -2.42
C ARG A 93 -0.69 -23.77 -2.05
N ASP A 94 -0.81 -23.44 -0.77
CA ASP A 94 -1.92 -22.63 -0.26
C ASP A 94 -1.69 -21.14 -0.56
N LEU A 95 -0.44 -20.67 -0.63
CA LEU A 95 -0.11 -19.34 -1.19
C LEU A 95 -0.56 -19.23 -2.66
N ALA A 96 -0.23 -20.22 -3.49
CA ALA A 96 -0.58 -20.26 -4.90
C ALA A 96 -2.10 -20.32 -5.12
N ALA A 97 -2.82 -21.09 -4.31
CA ALA A 97 -4.28 -21.09 -4.27
C ALA A 97 -4.82 -19.73 -3.82
N GLY A 98 -4.24 -19.13 -2.78
CA GLY A 98 -4.65 -17.81 -2.30
C GLY A 98 -4.53 -16.70 -3.34
N LEU A 99 -3.49 -16.75 -4.17
CA LEU A 99 -3.33 -15.82 -5.30
C LEU A 99 -4.34 -16.08 -6.43
N ARG A 100 -4.61 -17.35 -6.79
CA ARG A 100 -5.51 -17.72 -7.90
C ARG A 100 -6.99 -17.59 -7.57
N ASP A 101 -7.37 -18.03 -6.38
CA ASP A 101 -8.76 -18.24 -5.98
C ASP A 101 -9.24 -17.15 -5.02
N ASN A 102 -8.47 -16.06 -4.89
CA ASN A 102 -8.75 -14.92 -4.02
C ASN A 102 -9.01 -15.33 -2.55
N LEU A 103 -8.19 -16.22 -1.99
CA LEU A 103 -8.29 -16.66 -0.59
C LEU A 103 -7.51 -15.72 0.37
N VAL A 104 -7.60 -14.42 0.12
CA VAL A 104 -7.06 -13.38 0.99
C VAL A 104 -8.08 -13.10 2.09
N GLU A 105 -7.68 -13.20 3.36
CA GLU A 105 -8.54 -12.79 4.48
C GLU A 105 -8.56 -11.28 4.64
N ARG A 106 -7.38 -10.66 4.57
CA ARG A 106 -7.18 -9.22 4.66
C ARG A 106 -5.78 -8.81 4.22
N THR A 107 -5.60 -7.52 3.94
CA THR A 107 -4.27 -6.91 3.80
C THR A 107 -4.00 -5.91 4.93
N LEU A 108 -2.71 -5.71 5.21
CA LEU A 108 -2.21 -4.61 6.04
C LEU A 108 -1.46 -3.68 5.11
N GLU A 109 -1.91 -2.44 5.03
CA GLU A 109 -1.48 -1.46 4.03
C GLU A 109 -0.72 -0.32 4.69
N PHE A 110 0.17 0.32 3.93
CA PHE A 110 0.67 1.64 4.28
C PHE A 110 -0.38 2.71 3.92
N PHE A 111 -0.26 3.92 4.48
CA PHE A 111 -1.08 5.06 4.06
C PHE A 111 -0.54 5.63 2.74
N PRO A 112 -1.20 5.42 1.58
CA PRO A 112 -0.70 5.89 0.29
C PRO A 112 -0.56 7.42 0.24
N GLU A 113 -1.31 8.15 1.07
CA GLU A 113 -1.28 9.61 1.20
C GLU A 113 0.06 10.13 1.73
N LYS A 114 0.83 9.28 2.44
CA LYS A 114 2.21 9.59 2.85
C LYS A 114 3.23 9.38 1.72
N GLY A 115 2.80 8.81 0.60
CA GLY A 115 3.61 8.58 -0.58
C GLY A 115 4.09 9.90 -1.21
N LYS A 116 5.37 9.94 -1.60
CA LYS A 116 6.01 11.11 -2.22
C LYS A 116 5.28 11.65 -3.45
N TYR A 117 4.55 10.80 -4.15
CA TYR A 117 3.88 11.10 -5.41
C TYR A 117 2.37 10.82 -5.35
N HIS A 118 1.75 10.86 -4.16
CA HIS A 118 0.32 10.60 -4.05
C HIS A 118 -0.50 11.62 -4.87
N LEU A 119 -0.22 12.91 -4.65
CA LEU A 119 -0.81 14.03 -5.38
C LEU A 119 0.08 14.51 -6.53
N SER A 120 -0.54 15.14 -7.53
CA SER A 120 0.18 15.79 -8.62
C SER A 120 0.95 17.00 -8.09
N GLY A 121 2.19 17.21 -8.52
CA GLY A 121 2.97 18.30 -7.92
C GLY A 121 4.26 18.68 -8.60
N HIS A 122 4.83 19.80 -8.13
CA HIS A 122 6.14 20.29 -8.54
C HIS A 122 6.96 20.67 -7.31
N ARG A 123 7.84 19.74 -6.90
CA ARG A 123 8.65 19.81 -5.68
C ARG A 123 9.40 21.14 -5.50
N LYS A 124 9.98 21.70 -6.57
CA LYS A 124 10.78 22.93 -6.48
C LYS A 124 9.94 24.17 -6.13
N CYS A 125 8.67 24.17 -6.54
CA CYS A 125 7.74 25.26 -6.27
C CYS A 125 6.80 24.95 -5.10
N GLY A 126 6.91 23.78 -4.47
CA GLY A 126 6.02 23.38 -3.37
C GLY A 126 4.56 23.13 -3.79
N ILE A 127 4.29 22.95 -5.08
CA ILE A 127 2.93 22.74 -5.58
C ILE A 127 2.50 21.29 -5.35
N SER A 128 1.28 21.12 -4.84
CA SER A 128 0.56 19.87 -4.69
C SER A 128 -0.90 20.09 -5.07
N GLN A 129 -1.46 19.20 -5.89
CA GLN A 129 -2.80 19.32 -6.45
C GLN A 129 -3.50 17.96 -6.42
N THR A 130 -4.74 17.99 -5.97
CA THR A 130 -5.72 16.91 -6.16
C THR A 130 -5.97 16.68 -7.65
N PRO A 131 -6.49 15.50 -8.03
CA PRO A 131 -6.85 15.24 -9.42
C PRO A 131 -7.85 16.26 -9.99
N GLY A 132 -8.80 16.74 -9.18
CA GLY A 132 -9.76 17.78 -9.59
C GLY A 132 -9.06 19.09 -9.93
N GLU A 133 -8.18 19.56 -9.04
CA GLU A 133 -7.39 20.78 -9.27
C GLU A 133 -6.48 20.65 -10.50
N THR A 134 -5.82 19.50 -10.70
CA THR A 134 -5.01 19.28 -11.91
C THR A 134 -5.88 19.24 -13.18
N GLY A 135 -7.11 18.74 -13.10
CA GLY A 135 -8.07 18.76 -14.21
C GLY A 135 -8.47 20.19 -14.62
N GLU A 136 -8.64 21.09 -13.65
CA GLU A 136 -9.02 22.49 -13.88
C GLU A 136 -7.83 23.37 -14.29
N MET A 137 -6.70 23.24 -13.58
CA MET A 137 -5.52 24.10 -13.75
C MET A 137 -4.57 23.59 -14.83
N GLY A 138 -4.73 22.34 -15.25
CA GLY A 138 -3.86 21.66 -16.19
C GLY A 138 -2.57 21.11 -15.57
N ILE A 139 -1.77 20.45 -16.41
CA ILE A 139 -0.59 19.66 -16.00
C ILE A 139 0.71 20.47 -15.93
N ARG A 140 0.63 21.81 -15.87
CA ARG A 140 1.77 22.72 -15.77
C ARG A 140 1.74 23.47 -14.44
N CYS A 141 2.91 23.62 -13.84
CA CYS A 141 3.09 24.34 -12.58
C CYS A 141 2.64 25.81 -12.75
N PRO A 142 1.71 26.32 -11.92
CA PRO A 142 1.23 27.70 -12.03
C PRO A 142 2.34 28.72 -11.77
N GLU A 143 3.33 28.38 -10.93
CA GLU A 143 4.44 29.27 -10.58
C GLU A 143 5.52 29.41 -11.66
N CYS A 144 5.79 28.35 -12.45
CA CYS A 144 6.97 28.33 -13.33
C CYS A 144 6.75 27.74 -14.72
N GLY A 145 5.53 27.28 -15.02
CA GLY A 145 5.13 26.69 -16.32
C GLY A 145 5.74 25.32 -16.66
N ARG A 146 6.63 24.78 -15.81
CA ARG A 146 7.21 23.43 -16.01
C ARG A 146 6.16 22.34 -15.76
N PRO A 147 6.28 21.15 -16.38
CA PRO A 147 5.33 20.06 -16.18
C PRO A 147 5.27 19.61 -14.70
N LEU A 148 4.06 19.30 -14.25
CA LEU A 148 3.85 18.62 -12.97
C LEU A 148 4.28 17.15 -13.07
N THR A 149 4.73 16.58 -11.96
CA THR A 149 4.74 15.13 -11.80
C THR A 149 3.31 14.72 -11.47
N LEU A 150 2.67 13.96 -12.35
CA LEU A 150 1.31 13.46 -12.11
C LEU A 150 1.34 12.44 -10.98
N GLY A 151 0.45 12.66 -10.01
CA GLY A 151 0.36 11.82 -8.82
C GLY A 151 -0.33 10.48 -9.10
N VAL A 152 -0.16 9.55 -8.18
CA VAL A 152 -0.77 8.22 -8.24
C VAL A 152 -2.29 8.33 -8.17
N LEU A 153 -2.83 9.19 -7.30
CA LEU A 153 -4.27 9.39 -7.20
C LEU A 153 -4.86 9.95 -8.51
N HIS A 154 -4.11 10.81 -9.20
CA HIS A 154 -4.52 11.31 -10.52
C HIS A 154 -4.60 10.16 -11.52
N ARG A 155 -3.58 9.31 -11.56
CA ARG A 155 -3.49 8.19 -12.49
C ARG A 155 -4.56 7.13 -12.24
N VAL A 156 -4.84 6.80 -10.97
CA VAL A 156 -5.96 5.91 -10.60
C VAL A 156 -7.28 6.47 -11.12
N GLN A 157 -7.55 7.76 -10.87
CA GLN A 157 -8.80 8.38 -11.33
C GLN A 157 -8.89 8.51 -12.85
N GLU A 158 -7.78 8.69 -13.55
CA GLU A 158 -7.75 8.70 -15.01
C GLU A 158 -8.24 7.36 -15.57
N LEU A 159 -7.74 6.25 -15.02
CA LEU A 159 -8.05 4.91 -15.51
C LEU A 159 -9.36 4.30 -14.97
N SER A 160 -9.87 4.79 -13.84
CA SER A 160 -11.11 4.27 -13.22
C SER A 160 -12.40 4.87 -13.80
N ARG A 161 -12.32 5.78 -14.78
CA ARG A 161 -13.46 6.62 -15.21
C ARG A 161 -14.43 5.97 -16.18
N ASP A 162 -14.11 4.82 -16.77
CA ASP A 162 -14.82 4.42 -18.01
C ASP A 162 -15.90 3.35 -17.90
N GLU A 163 -16.02 2.55 -16.84
CA GLU A 163 -17.08 1.52 -16.80
C GLU A 163 -17.71 1.39 -15.41
N GLY A 164 -19.04 1.20 -15.39
CA GLY A 164 -19.85 1.18 -14.17
C GLY A 164 -19.26 0.28 -13.08
N GLN A 165 -19.40 0.71 -11.83
CA GLN A 165 -18.92 -0.04 -10.67
C GLN A 165 -19.35 -1.50 -10.78
N SER A 166 -18.38 -2.42 -10.75
CA SER A 166 -18.68 -3.85 -10.67
C SER A 166 -19.24 -4.12 -9.26
N ASP A 167 -20.57 -4.06 -9.14
CA ASP A 167 -21.32 -4.30 -7.89
C ASP A 167 -21.26 -5.76 -7.40
N GLY A 168 -20.23 -6.53 -7.76
CA GLY A 168 -20.16 -7.97 -7.53
C GLY A 168 -18.84 -8.52 -7.00
N GLU A 169 -17.77 -7.71 -6.90
CA GLU A 169 -16.49 -8.23 -6.42
C GLU A 169 -16.42 -8.29 -4.89
N GLU A 170 -15.92 -9.43 -4.38
CA GLU A 170 -15.72 -9.64 -2.96
C GLU A 170 -14.57 -8.76 -2.45
N ARG A 171 -14.93 -7.59 -1.91
CA ARG A 171 -13.99 -6.63 -1.33
C ARG A 171 -13.40 -7.19 -0.04
N ARG A 172 -12.15 -7.64 -0.10
CA ARG A 172 -11.40 -8.11 1.07
C ARG A 172 -11.10 -6.94 2.02
N PRO A 173 -11.30 -7.08 3.33
CA PRO A 173 -11.01 -6.01 4.28
C PRO A 173 -9.51 -5.70 4.30
N PHE A 174 -9.16 -4.47 4.65
CA PHE A 174 -7.78 -4.06 4.84
C PHE A 174 -7.66 -3.16 6.06
N THR A 175 -6.44 -2.99 6.55
CA THR A 175 -6.14 -2.07 7.66
C THR A 175 -4.90 -1.27 7.33
N LYS A 176 -5.02 0.05 7.37
CA LYS A 176 -3.87 0.95 7.19
C LYS A 176 -3.07 1.02 8.49
N LEU A 177 -1.75 0.87 8.40
CA LEU A 177 -0.84 0.92 9.52
C LEU A 177 0.25 1.96 9.30
N VAL A 178 0.78 2.46 10.42
CA VAL A 178 2.02 3.23 10.46
C VAL A 178 3.05 2.37 11.20
N PRO A 179 4.27 2.18 10.65
CA PRO A 179 5.30 1.39 11.32
C PRO A 179 5.52 1.86 12.75
N LEU A 180 5.64 0.92 13.69
CA LEU A 180 5.74 1.23 15.12
C LEU A 180 6.93 2.14 15.43
N ILE A 181 8.02 1.99 14.68
CA ILE A 181 9.21 2.85 14.82
C ILE A 181 8.91 4.33 14.51
N GLU A 182 7.99 4.61 13.57
CA GLU A 182 7.55 5.98 13.23
C GLU A 182 6.64 6.55 14.32
N LEU A 183 5.73 5.73 14.87
CA LEU A 183 4.89 6.14 16.00
C LEU A 183 5.73 6.46 17.24
N LEU A 184 6.75 5.64 17.52
CA LEU A 184 7.69 5.89 18.61
C LEU A 184 8.54 7.14 18.36
N ALA A 185 9.05 7.32 17.15
CA ALA A 185 9.78 8.54 16.79
C ALA A 185 8.93 9.80 17.03
N HIS A 186 7.67 9.76 16.59
CA HIS A 186 6.71 10.85 16.78
C HIS A 186 6.40 11.13 18.25
N THR A 187 5.96 10.10 19.00
CA THR A 187 5.56 10.22 20.42
C THR A 187 6.71 10.57 21.35
N MET A 188 7.94 10.20 20.99
CA MET A 188 9.15 10.55 21.74
C MET A 188 9.80 11.86 21.29
N SER A 189 9.26 12.53 20.26
CA SER A 189 9.82 13.73 19.63
C SER A 189 11.29 13.56 19.24
N LYS A 190 11.62 12.42 18.62
CA LYS A 190 12.99 12.04 18.24
C LYS A 190 13.01 11.50 16.80
N GLY A 191 14.18 11.57 16.17
CA GLY A 191 14.35 10.94 14.85
C GLY A 191 14.22 9.41 14.93
N ARG A 192 13.68 8.79 13.88
CA ARG A 192 13.57 7.32 13.73
C ARG A 192 14.87 6.57 14.03
N ALA A 193 16.01 7.15 13.65
CA ALA A 193 17.33 6.55 13.84
C ALA A 193 17.90 6.72 15.27
N ALA A 194 17.19 7.41 16.17
CA ALA A 194 17.67 7.62 17.53
C ALA A 194 17.73 6.28 18.30
N LYS A 195 18.88 6.01 18.94
CA LYS A 195 19.09 4.79 19.73
C LYS A 195 17.97 4.53 20.75
N SER A 196 17.45 5.58 21.40
CA SER A 196 16.36 5.42 22.36
C SER A 196 15.04 4.96 21.72
N VAL A 197 14.76 5.34 20.47
CA VAL A 197 13.57 4.91 19.73
C VAL A 197 13.70 3.43 19.38
N GLY A 198 14.86 3.01 18.87
CA GLY A 198 15.14 1.60 18.62
C GLY A 198 15.07 0.73 19.87
N LEU A 199 15.61 1.18 21.00
CA LEU A 199 15.50 0.46 22.27
C LEU A 199 14.05 0.31 22.74
N ALA A 200 13.23 1.36 22.61
CA ALA A 200 11.81 1.30 22.93
C ALA A 200 11.07 0.32 22.02
N TYR A 201 11.33 0.38 20.71
CA TYR A 201 10.77 -0.54 19.71
C TYR A 201 11.06 -1.99 20.07
N HIS A 202 12.32 -2.34 20.32
CA HIS A 202 12.69 -3.72 20.65
C HIS A 202 12.06 -4.19 21.96
N ARG A 203 12.01 -3.34 22.99
CA ARG A 203 11.33 -3.66 24.26
C ARG A 203 9.86 -3.97 24.02
N ILE A 204 9.14 -3.07 23.36
CA ILE A 204 7.70 -3.19 23.13
C ILE A 204 7.38 -4.43 22.29
N CYS A 205 8.11 -4.64 21.20
CA CYS A 205 7.94 -5.85 20.38
C CYS A 205 8.25 -7.13 21.15
N THR A 206 9.26 -7.13 22.03
CA THR A 206 9.59 -8.31 22.84
C THR A 206 8.49 -8.62 23.84
N GLU A 207 7.95 -7.61 24.54
CA GLU A 207 6.92 -7.81 25.56
C GLU A 207 5.53 -8.11 24.98
N LEU A 208 5.20 -7.56 23.81
CA LEU A 208 3.87 -7.67 23.20
C LEU A 208 3.82 -8.63 22.00
N GLY A 209 4.91 -9.33 21.70
CA GLY A 209 4.92 -10.41 20.70
C GLY A 209 5.03 -9.94 19.24
N GLY A 210 5.77 -8.87 18.98
CA GLY A 210 6.11 -8.37 17.65
C GLY A 210 5.27 -7.19 17.17
N GLU A 211 5.77 -6.50 16.15
CA GLU A 211 5.19 -5.24 15.66
C GLU A 211 3.76 -5.41 15.14
N VAL A 212 3.49 -6.44 14.32
CA VAL A 212 2.15 -6.69 13.78
C VAL A 212 1.14 -6.84 14.91
N ARG A 213 1.49 -7.59 15.97
CA ARG A 213 0.64 -7.79 17.13
C ARG A 213 0.44 -6.48 17.91
N VAL A 214 1.49 -5.70 18.12
CA VAL A 214 1.41 -4.36 18.74
C VAL A 214 0.45 -3.46 17.98
N LEU A 215 0.56 -3.41 16.65
CA LEU A 215 -0.22 -2.51 15.82
C LEU A 215 -1.65 -2.96 15.57
N THR A 216 -1.96 -4.27 15.64
CA THR A 216 -3.29 -4.80 15.25
C THR A 216 -4.08 -5.48 16.37
N GLN A 217 -3.44 -6.04 17.39
CA GLN A 217 -4.09 -6.95 18.35
C GLN A 217 -3.92 -6.52 19.81
N ALA A 218 -2.81 -5.88 20.18
CA ALA A 218 -2.54 -5.48 21.56
C ALA A 218 -3.61 -4.50 22.06
N GLY A 219 -4.16 -4.74 23.26
CA GLY A 219 -5.15 -3.86 23.87
C GLY A 219 -4.55 -2.55 24.38
N TYR A 220 -5.38 -1.52 24.54
CA TYR A 220 -4.95 -0.20 25.02
C TYR A 220 -4.13 -0.28 26.32
N GLY A 221 -4.62 -1.02 27.32
CA GLY A 221 -3.94 -1.13 28.62
C GLY A 221 -2.56 -1.79 28.54
N ASP A 222 -2.35 -2.74 27.63
CA ASP A 222 -1.03 -3.34 27.40
C ASP A 222 -0.08 -2.36 26.70
N LEU A 223 -0.59 -1.62 25.71
CA LEU A 223 0.17 -0.57 25.03
C LEU A 223 0.59 0.53 26.02
N GLU A 224 -0.32 0.97 26.88
CA GLU A 224 -0.07 1.99 27.89
C GLU A 224 0.97 1.50 28.91
N ARG A 225 0.80 0.27 29.41
CA ARG A 225 1.71 -0.34 30.38
C ARG A 225 3.15 -0.44 29.85
N VAL A 226 3.33 -0.87 28.59
CA VAL A 226 4.66 -1.15 28.02
C VAL A 226 5.26 0.04 27.28
N GLY A 227 4.43 0.82 26.59
CA GLY A 227 4.84 1.92 25.71
C GLY A 227 4.49 3.32 26.21
N GLY A 228 3.68 3.43 27.26
CA GLY A 228 3.14 4.69 27.76
C GLY A 228 1.84 5.12 27.06
N GLU A 229 1.10 6.00 27.72
CA GLU A 229 -0.21 6.49 27.29
C GLU A 229 -0.17 7.11 25.88
N THR A 230 0.87 7.90 25.58
CA THR A 230 1.00 8.57 24.28
C THR A 230 1.12 7.60 23.11
N LEU A 231 1.83 6.48 23.29
CA LEU A 231 1.90 5.41 22.28
C LEU A 231 0.56 4.69 22.15
N ALA A 232 -0.09 4.37 23.28
CA ALA A 232 -1.38 3.69 23.28
C ALA A 232 -2.45 4.50 22.51
N ILE A 233 -2.50 5.82 22.74
CA ILE A 233 -3.36 6.74 22.00
C ILE A 233 -2.99 6.75 20.52
N ALA A 234 -1.70 6.87 20.18
CA ALA A 234 -1.26 6.95 18.79
C ALA A 234 -1.63 5.68 17.99
N VAL A 235 -1.39 4.49 18.56
CA VAL A 235 -1.76 3.21 17.93
C VAL A 235 -3.27 3.10 17.77
N THR A 236 -4.05 3.47 18.79
CA THR A 236 -5.52 3.41 18.74
C THR A 236 -6.07 4.33 17.65
N LYS A 237 -5.58 5.57 17.58
CA LYS A 237 -5.96 6.52 16.53
C LYS A 237 -5.67 6.00 15.12
N VAL A 238 -4.50 5.39 14.90
CA VAL A 238 -4.17 4.79 13.60
C VAL A 238 -5.14 3.67 13.25
N ARG A 239 -5.48 2.79 14.20
CA ARG A 239 -6.47 1.71 13.99
C ARG A 239 -7.85 2.24 13.61
N ASP A 240 -8.23 3.39 14.18
CA ASP A 240 -9.50 4.07 13.89
C ASP A 240 -9.45 4.95 12.62
N GLY A 241 -8.32 4.95 11.89
CA GLY A 241 -8.13 5.78 10.70
C GLY A 241 -7.97 7.28 10.98
N GLN A 242 -7.73 7.67 12.24
CA GLN A 242 -7.59 9.04 12.70
C GLN A 242 -6.11 9.47 12.73
N VAL A 243 -5.50 9.65 11.55
CA VAL A 243 -4.05 9.93 11.38
C VAL A 243 -3.76 11.39 11.06
#